data_AF-A0A8W7PJM4-F1
#
_entry.id   AF-A0A8W7PJM4-F1
#
_cell.length_a   1.000
_cell.length_b   1.000
_cell.length_c   1.000
_cell.angle_alpha   90.00
_cell.angle_beta   90.00
_cell.angle_gamma   90.00
#
_symmetry.space_group_name_H-M   'P 1'
#
loop_
_entity.id
_entity.type
_entity.pdbx_description
1 polymer ?
#
loop_
_entity_poly.entity_id
_entity_poly.type
_entity_poly.pdbx_seq_one_letter_code
_entity_poly.pdbx_strand_id
1 'polypeptide(L)'
;MTVQLALCILTWCFTLLYILTVGLDVTGMNGLLIMFNMTLEMFGYCFFCTELATTGTLIARQSYEFRWEEHDPKIQKMISTIVARSQLPLRITACGFITVNVELFAKPSDDTDVMPLVLRLLQVIGVWDVPRYRYRYVAVFLFYVFGILVPKLCFGYPTLEAAIAGYTELILETNVFAGMLLFYQRYDHFVPLVDELRAFAAIVFQDNQPMFLRTNLTDLNLRIHKYTLCYCLYMCFCCTVYCVAPLGSNIAGYTAAMADTASNSSSSTTFAFTLYLEQGFYWLDNRTSLLGYCVCTVFMFPLMYLCAYTATVKVVAVFNMIKYCQTVLRIVVLKLRLLKTLPDVRQRSDGMSEVWVLHQRALRCAELLELVLQPLLLMQFVLCILIWCMMLLYFTVSGINVKFINMFLLFLFVSIETFGYCYLGTQLSQESINIGQALYASGWYEYDVQMRKYISFMIMRSQRRVGLTAAKFCFVDMEQFGAVCAISL
;
A
#
# COMPACT_ATOMS: atom_id res chain seq x y z
N MET A 1 -11.10 -21.29 7.48
CA MET A 1 -10.27 -20.30 8.18
C MET A 1 -9.44 -20.93 9.32
N THR A 2 -10.02 -21.67 10.27
CA THR A 2 -9.26 -22.38 11.32
C THR A 2 -8.21 -23.33 10.79
N VAL A 3 -8.60 -24.23 9.88
CA VAL A 3 -7.69 -25.21 9.30
C VAL A 3 -6.59 -24.47 8.54
N GLN A 4 -6.91 -23.43 7.77
CA GLN A 4 -5.93 -22.57 7.10
C GLN A 4 -4.99 -21.85 8.09
N LEU A 5 -5.50 -21.37 9.23
CA LEU A 5 -4.73 -20.65 10.26
C LEU A 5 -3.83 -21.60 11.05
N ALA A 6 -4.35 -22.77 11.41
CA ALA A 6 -3.57 -23.86 12.01
C ALA A 6 -2.51 -24.36 11.03
N LEU A 7 -2.84 -24.50 9.74
CA LEU A 7 -1.88 -24.83 8.69
C LEU A 7 -0.84 -23.73 8.51
N CYS A 8 -1.21 -22.44 8.57
CA CYS A 8 -0.25 -21.32 8.54
C CYS A 8 0.70 -21.33 9.74
N ILE A 9 0.17 -21.56 10.95
CA ILE A 9 0.97 -21.60 12.17
C ILE A 9 1.87 -22.84 12.16
N LEU A 10 1.35 -23.99 11.71
CA LEU A 10 2.14 -25.22 11.55
C LEU A 10 3.19 -25.06 10.47
N THR A 11 2.87 -24.51 9.30
CA THR A 11 3.85 -24.27 8.24
C THR A 11 4.91 -23.30 8.74
N TRP A 12 4.55 -22.21 9.41
CA TRP A 12 5.49 -21.31 10.08
C TRP A 12 6.40 -22.03 11.06
N CYS A 13 5.84 -22.81 11.99
CA CYS A 13 6.60 -23.58 12.96
C CYS A 13 7.54 -24.57 12.29
N PHE A 14 7.07 -25.30 11.27
CA PHE A 14 7.88 -26.29 10.57
C PHE A 14 8.95 -25.65 9.69
N THR A 15 8.67 -24.53 9.00
CA THR A 15 9.68 -23.83 8.20
C THR A 15 10.69 -23.13 9.09
N LEU A 16 10.29 -22.52 10.20
CA LEU A 16 11.23 -21.95 11.19
C LEU A 16 12.08 -23.04 11.85
N LEU A 17 11.48 -24.17 12.25
CA LEU A 17 12.19 -25.32 12.82
C LEU A 17 13.16 -25.93 11.80
N TYR A 18 12.76 -26.04 10.54
CA TYR A 18 13.58 -26.54 9.46
C TYR A 18 14.77 -25.60 9.19
N ILE A 19 14.53 -24.30 9.12
CA ILE A 19 15.58 -23.28 8.98
C ILE A 19 16.56 -23.30 10.17
N LEU A 20 16.05 -23.53 11.39
CA LEU A 20 16.86 -23.64 12.61
C LEU A 20 17.69 -24.93 12.69
N THR A 21 17.21 -26.04 12.12
CA THR A 21 17.86 -27.35 12.23
C THR A 21 18.77 -27.69 11.04
N VAL A 22 18.41 -27.28 9.83
CA VAL A 22 19.10 -27.63 8.59
C VAL A 22 19.87 -26.44 7.98
N GLY A 23 19.53 -25.20 8.36
CA GLY A 23 20.07 -23.99 7.74
C GLY A 23 19.20 -23.45 6.61
N LEU A 24 19.60 -22.36 5.95
CA LEU A 24 18.82 -21.72 4.88
C LEU A 24 19.26 -22.25 3.51
N ASP A 25 18.75 -23.43 3.17
CA ASP A 25 18.89 -23.99 1.83
C ASP A 25 17.70 -23.60 0.93
N VAL A 26 17.70 -24.12 -0.31
CA VAL A 26 16.63 -23.93 -1.30
C VAL A 26 15.25 -24.29 -0.74
N THR A 27 15.22 -25.32 0.10
CA THR A 27 14.03 -25.85 0.75
C THR A 27 13.53 -24.89 1.83
N GLY A 28 14.44 -24.31 2.62
CA GLY A 28 14.16 -23.26 3.58
C GLY A 28 13.62 -21.98 2.92
N MET A 29 14.18 -21.58 1.78
CA MET A 29 13.68 -20.45 0.99
C MET A 29 12.30 -20.72 0.37
N ASN A 30 12.05 -21.93 -0.14
CA ASN A 30 10.71 -22.35 -0.57
C ASN A 30 9.71 -22.35 0.61
N GLY A 31 10.18 -22.72 1.81
CA GLY A 31 9.44 -22.56 3.05
C GLY A 31 9.08 -21.10 3.34
N LEU A 32 10.04 -20.18 3.22
CA LEU A 32 9.80 -18.73 3.35
C LEU A 32 8.83 -18.19 2.29
N LEU A 33 8.88 -18.70 1.06
CA LEU A 33 7.98 -18.34 -0.03
C LEU A 33 6.55 -18.78 0.25
N ILE A 34 6.39 -20.03 0.69
CA ILE A 34 5.11 -20.60 1.11
C ILE A 34 4.59 -19.82 2.31
N MET A 35 5.44 -19.45 3.27
CA MET A 35 5.06 -18.57 4.37
C MET A 35 4.59 -17.21 3.87
N PHE A 36 5.32 -16.57 2.96
CA PHE A 36 4.95 -15.27 2.40
C PHE A 36 3.59 -15.35 1.70
N ASN A 37 3.39 -16.34 0.83
CA ASN A 37 2.14 -16.55 0.11
C ASN A 37 0.97 -16.85 1.08
N MET A 38 1.17 -17.74 2.05
CA MET A 38 0.18 -18.08 3.07
C MET A 38 -0.15 -16.89 3.99
N THR A 39 0.83 -16.04 4.29
CA THR A 39 0.60 -14.80 5.07
C THR A 39 -0.16 -13.75 4.26
N LEU A 40 0.07 -13.69 2.95
CA LEU A 40 -0.64 -12.79 2.04
C LEU A 40 -2.10 -13.23 1.85
N GLU A 41 -2.33 -14.54 1.74
CA GLU A 41 -3.68 -15.14 1.79
C GLU A 41 -4.37 -14.86 3.14
N MET A 42 -3.67 -15.06 4.27
CA MET A 42 -4.19 -14.75 5.60
C MET A 42 -4.51 -13.27 5.79
N PHE A 43 -3.67 -12.39 5.26
CA PHE A 43 -3.93 -10.97 5.25
C PHE A 43 -5.20 -10.66 4.44
N GLY A 44 -5.37 -11.28 3.27
CA GLY A 44 -6.60 -11.22 2.49
C GLY A 44 -7.82 -11.67 3.27
N TYR A 45 -7.76 -12.81 3.97
CA TYR A 45 -8.87 -13.29 4.80
C TYR A 45 -9.18 -12.35 5.97
N CYS A 46 -8.16 -11.86 6.68
CA CYS A 46 -8.32 -10.89 7.76
C CYS A 46 -8.89 -9.56 7.27
N PHE A 47 -8.49 -9.14 6.07
CA PHE A 47 -9.01 -7.96 5.37
C PHE A 47 -10.50 -8.12 5.09
N PHE A 48 -10.90 -9.21 4.42
CA PHE A 48 -12.30 -9.50 4.13
C PHE A 48 -13.13 -9.68 5.40
N CYS A 49 -12.60 -10.33 6.44
CA CYS A 49 -13.29 -10.47 7.73
C CYS A 49 -13.51 -9.13 8.43
N THR A 50 -12.51 -8.23 8.34
CA THR A 50 -12.65 -6.86 8.88
C THR A 50 -13.69 -6.07 8.09
N GLU A 51 -13.66 -6.12 6.76
CA GLU A 51 -14.68 -5.49 5.91
C GLU A 51 -16.08 -6.04 6.20
N LEU A 52 -16.21 -7.36 6.42
CA LEU A 52 -17.50 -7.98 6.76
C LEU A 52 -18.01 -7.53 8.14
N ALA A 53 -17.13 -7.49 9.14
CA ALA A 53 -17.47 -7.06 10.49
C ALA A 53 -17.87 -5.58 10.53
N THR A 54 -17.09 -4.71 9.87
CA THR A 54 -17.38 -3.28 9.75
C THR A 54 -18.67 -3.03 8.98
N THR A 55 -18.89 -3.72 7.86
CA THR A 55 -20.16 -3.67 7.12
C THR A 55 -21.35 -4.13 7.99
N GLY A 56 -21.17 -5.16 8.82
CA GLY A 56 -22.18 -5.59 9.78
C GLY A 56 -22.55 -4.51 10.79
N THR A 57 -21.55 -3.84 11.39
CA THR A 57 -21.78 -2.72 12.31
C THR A 57 -22.38 -1.49 11.63
N LEU A 58 -22.02 -1.24 10.36
CA LEU A 58 -22.58 -0.18 9.55
C LEU A 58 -24.08 -0.41 9.30
N ILE A 59 -24.46 -1.65 8.94
CA ILE A 59 -25.87 -2.03 8.76
C ILE A 59 -26.63 -1.85 10.08
N ALA A 60 -26.04 -2.23 11.22
CA ALA A 60 -26.67 -2.04 12.53
C ALA A 60 -26.96 -0.57 12.82
N ARG A 61 -25.96 0.30 12.59
CA ARG A 61 -26.06 1.74 12.82
C ARG A 61 -27.04 2.41 11.85
N GLN A 62 -26.99 2.07 10.56
CA GLN A 62 -27.94 2.59 9.57
C GLN A 62 -29.37 2.13 9.83
N SER A 63 -29.57 0.91 10.34
CA SER A 63 -30.89 0.41 10.72
C SER A 63 -31.45 1.16 11.94
N TYR A 64 -30.58 1.65 12.82
CA TYR A 64 -30.97 2.48 13.96
C TYR A 64 -31.30 3.93 13.55
N GLU A 65 -30.56 4.47 12.58
CA GLU A 65 -30.80 5.81 12.01
C GLU A 65 -32.03 5.86 11.08
N PHE A 66 -32.43 4.71 10.51
CA PHE A 66 -33.71 4.58 9.83
C PHE A 66 -34.83 4.79 10.86
N ARG A 67 -35.66 5.82 10.71
CA ARG A 67 -36.77 6.13 11.64
C ARG A 67 -37.89 5.08 11.54
N TRP A 68 -37.59 3.85 11.96
CA TRP A 68 -38.48 2.71 11.87
C TRP A 68 -39.78 2.94 12.64
N GLU A 69 -39.76 3.80 13.66
CA GLU A 69 -40.92 4.25 14.43
C GLU A 69 -42.04 4.88 13.58
N GLU A 70 -41.71 5.51 12.45
CA GLU A 70 -42.68 6.19 11.58
C GLU A 70 -43.33 5.23 10.53
N HIS A 71 -42.90 3.97 10.49
CA HIS A 71 -43.33 2.99 9.49
C HIS A 71 -44.32 1.95 10.03
N ASP A 72 -44.99 1.28 9.09
CA ASP A 72 -46.00 0.24 9.33
C ASP A 72 -45.49 -0.85 10.32
N PRO A 73 -46.33 -1.40 11.22
CA PRO A 73 -45.87 -2.25 12.32
C PRO A 73 -45.19 -3.56 11.86
N LYS A 74 -45.43 -4.01 10.62
CA LYS A 74 -44.67 -5.10 10.00
C LYS A 74 -43.21 -4.74 9.73
N ILE A 75 -42.96 -3.52 9.24
CA ILE A 75 -41.61 -2.99 8.95
C ILE A 75 -40.87 -2.73 10.25
N GLN A 76 -41.54 -2.16 11.26
CA GLN A 76 -40.98 -1.99 12.61
C GLN A 76 -40.46 -3.30 13.18
N LYS A 77 -41.26 -4.38 13.11
CA LYS A 77 -40.89 -5.69 13.62
C LYS A 77 -39.73 -6.33 12.83
N MET A 78 -39.67 -6.06 11.53
CA MET A 78 -38.57 -6.54 10.68
C MET A 78 -37.27 -5.81 11.01
N ILE A 79 -37.30 -4.48 11.13
CA ILE A 79 -36.13 -3.66 11.43
C ILE A 79 -35.66 -3.87 12.85
N SER A 80 -36.55 -4.00 13.83
CA SER A 80 -36.17 -4.35 15.21
C SER A 80 -35.47 -5.71 15.28
N THR A 81 -35.89 -6.67 14.45
CA THR A 81 -35.23 -7.97 14.32
C THR A 81 -33.86 -7.85 13.66
N ILE A 82 -33.72 -7.00 12.63
CA ILE A 82 -32.42 -6.71 11.98
C ILE A 82 -31.48 -6.01 12.95
N VAL A 83 -31.95 -5.00 13.70
CA VAL A 83 -31.18 -4.28 14.73
C VAL A 83 -30.72 -5.25 15.83
N ALA A 84 -31.63 -6.06 16.37
CA ALA A 84 -31.28 -7.06 17.39
C ALA A 84 -30.24 -8.09 16.89
N ARG A 85 -30.30 -8.47 15.61
CA ARG A 85 -29.33 -9.40 15.00
C ARG A 85 -28.01 -8.75 14.62
N SER A 86 -28.01 -7.47 14.30
CA SER A 86 -26.83 -6.72 13.83
C SER A 86 -26.02 -6.09 14.97
N GLN A 87 -26.61 -5.94 16.16
CA GLN A 87 -25.88 -5.60 17.40
C GLN A 87 -24.89 -6.68 17.83
N LEU A 88 -25.06 -7.92 17.38
CA LEU A 88 -24.04 -8.95 17.44
C LEU A 88 -23.10 -8.74 16.25
N PRO A 89 -21.88 -8.20 16.44
CA PRO A 89 -20.95 -8.02 15.33
C PRO A 89 -20.77 -9.36 14.62
N LEU A 90 -20.87 -9.36 13.30
CA LEU A 90 -20.61 -10.53 12.46
C LEU A 90 -19.14 -10.94 12.63
N ARG A 91 -18.91 -11.82 13.60
CA ARG A 91 -17.60 -12.36 13.93
C ARG A 91 -17.51 -13.74 13.30
N ILE A 92 -16.68 -13.87 12.26
CA ILE A 92 -16.30 -15.17 11.76
C ILE A 92 -15.36 -15.78 12.81
N THR A 93 -15.91 -16.63 13.66
CA THR A 93 -15.11 -17.35 14.66
C THR A 93 -14.47 -18.55 14.01
N ALA A 94 -13.16 -18.66 14.19
CA ALA A 94 -12.42 -19.83 13.78
C ALA A 94 -12.69 -20.95 14.83
N CYS A 95 -13.65 -21.85 14.57
CA CYS A 95 -14.10 -22.93 15.49
C CYS A 95 -14.35 -22.47 16.94
N GLY A 96 -14.71 -21.22 17.18
CA GLY A 96 -14.95 -20.69 18.52
C GLY A 96 -13.71 -20.34 19.37
N PHE A 97 -12.47 -20.53 18.88
CA PHE A 97 -11.26 -20.36 19.70
C PHE A 97 -10.52 -19.03 19.53
N ILE A 98 -10.59 -18.38 18.35
CA ILE A 98 -9.81 -17.16 18.09
C ILE A 98 -10.71 -16.11 17.42
N THR A 99 -10.92 -14.99 18.13
CA THR A 99 -11.40 -13.74 17.54
C THR A 99 -10.16 -12.90 17.19
N VAL A 100 -9.91 -12.68 15.90
CA VAL A 100 -8.79 -11.83 15.45
C VAL A 100 -9.17 -10.38 15.71
N ASN A 101 -8.94 -9.91 16.94
CA ASN A 101 -9.31 -8.57 17.37
C ASN A 101 -8.11 -7.63 17.26
N VAL A 102 -8.02 -6.89 16.15
CA VAL A 102 -6.99 -5.85 15.94
C VAL A 102 -7.35 -4.55 16.68
N GLU A 103 -8.54 -4.47 17.29
CA GLU A 103 -9.04 -3.29 18.01
C GLU A 103 -8.24 -2.91 19.28
N LEU A 104 -7.25 -3.73 19.69
CA LEU A 104 -6.42 -3.43 20.87
C LEU A 104 -5.25 -2.46 20.57
N PHE A 105 -4.90 -2.23 19.31
CA PHE A 105 -3.78 -1.36 18.94
C PHE A 105 -4.27 -0.10 18.22
N ALA A 106 -4.47 0.95 19.04
CA ALA A 106 -4.65 2.35 18.67
C ALA A 106 -5.93 2.70 17.89
N LYS A 107 -7.00 3.05 18.64
CA LYS A 107 -7.96 4.02 18.12
C LYS A 107 -7.23 5.35 17.90
N PRO A 108 -7.33 6.00 16.72
CA PRO A 108 -6.69 7.29 16.47
C PRO A 108 -7.14 8.32 17.52
N SER A 109 -6.21 9.20 17.92
CA SER A 109 -6.42 10.19 18.98
C SER A 109 -7.49 11.22 18.62
N ASP A 110 -7.62 11.52 17.33
CA ASP A 110 -8.59 12.44 16.75
C ASP A 110 -9.17 11.79 15.48
N ASP A 111 -10.47 11.51 15.49
CA ASP A 111 -11.18 10.87 14.38
C ASP A 111 -11.39 11.84 13.19
N THR A 112 -11.13 13.14 13.38
CA THR A 112 -11.34 14.20 12.39
C THR A 112 -10.11 14.54 11.55
N ASP A 113 -8.92 14.14 12.01
CA ASP A 113 -7.65 14.43 11.35
C ASP A 113 -7.46 13.64 10.04
N VAL A 114 -6.99 14.34 9.01
CA VAL A 114 -6.69 13.73 7.70
C VAL A 114 -5.29 13.09 7.72
N MET A 115 -5.23 11.78 7.47
CA MET A 115 -3.98 11.01 7.29
C MET A 115 -2.95 11.08 8.46
N PRO A 116 -3.34 11.02 9.75
CA PRO A 116 -2.43 11.34 10.86
C PRO A 116 -1.20 10.41 10.95
N LEU A 117 -1.38 9.10 10.74
CA LEU A 117 -0.28 8.13 10.83
C LEU A 117 0.71 8.28 9.66
N VAL A 118 0.21 8.45 8.44
CA VAL A 118 1.03 8.60 7.24
C VAL A 118 1.89 9.86 7.31
N LEU A 119 1.29 10.98 7.73
CA LEU A 119 2.00 12.25 7.89
C LEU A 119 3.11 12.14 8.95
N ARG A 120 2.87 11.41 10.04
CA ARG A 120 3.91 11.10 11.04
C ARG A 120 5.03 10.23 10.48
N LEU A 121 4.71 9.22 9.67
CA LEU A 121 5.73 8.40 9.01
C LEU A 121 6.58 9.21 8.02
N LEU A 122 5.94 10.11 7.26
CA LEU A 122 6.63 11.02 6.35
C LEU A 122 7.50 12.05 7.09
N GLN A 123 7.09 12.49 8.29
CA GLN A 123 7.88 13.36 9.17
C GLN A 123 9.18 12.71 9.64
N VAL A 124 9.15 11.43 10.00
CA VAL A 124 10.33 10.69 10.47
C VAL A 124 11.40 10.63 9.38
N ILE A 125 10.99 10.34 8.14
CA ILE A 125 11.86 10.35 6.95
C ILE A 125 12.34 11.76 6.59
N GLY A 126 11.62 12.81 6.99
CA GLY A 126 11.93 14.21 6.70
C GLY A 126 11.31 14.73 5.40
N VAL A 127 10.24 14.11 4.90
CA VAL A 127 9.54 14.57 3.69
C VAL A 127 8.40 15.54 4.04
N TRP A 128 7.77 15.36 5.20
CA TRP A 128 6.64 16.17 5.69
C TRP A 128 7.03 17.06 6.89
N ASP A 129 6.21 18.10 7.12
CA ASP A 129 6.27 19.09 8.23
C ASP A 129 7.14 20.34 7.96
N VAL A 130 8.22 20.55 8.70
CA VAL A 130 9.00 21.79 8.65
C VAL A 130 10.13 21.71 7.62
N PRO A 131 10.35 22.73 6.77
CA PRO A 131 11.46 22.76 5.79
C PRO A 131 12.84 22.47 6.40
N ARG A 132 13.01 22.80 7.68
CA ARG A 132 14.25 22.62 8.45
C ARG A 132 14.64 21.15 8.63
N TYR A 133 13.73 20.19 8.58
CA TYR A 133 14.02 18.76 8.76
C TYR A 133 14.20 17.98 7.45
N ARG A 134 14.10 18.67 6.31
CA ARG A 134 14.18 18.06 4.98
C ARG A 134 15.53 17.46 4.62
N TYR A 135 16.60 17.97 5.22
CA TYR A 135 17.94 17.44 5.04
C TYR A 135 18.04 15.96 5.46
N ARG A 136 17.14 15.47 6.33
CA ARG A 136 17.09 14.06 6.75
C ARG A 136 16.88 13.13 5.56
N TYR A 137 15.97 13.47 4.65
CA TYR A 137 15.74 12.63 3.49
C TYR A 137 16.90 12.70 2.49
N VAL A 138 17.53 13.86 2.34
CA VAL A 138 18.77 13.99 1.55
C VAL A 138 19.87 13.07 2.12
N ALA A 139 20.02 13.01 3.44
CA ALA A 139 20.94 12.08 4.07
C ALA A 139 20.55 10.62 3.77
N VAL A 140 19.28 10.23 3.92
CA VAL A 140 18.78 8.89 3.55
C VAL A 140 19.09 8.54 2.10
N PHE A 141 18.90 9.47 1.17
CA PHE A 141 19.20 9.27 -0.24
C PHE A 141 20.70 9.14 -0.50
N LEU A 142 21.56 9.93 0.16
CA LEU A 142 23.00 9.78 0.09
C LEU A 142 23.47 8.43 0.67
N PHE A 143 22.86 7.97 1.77
CA PHE A 143 23.12 6.63 2.32
C PHE A 143 22.78 5.52 1.32
N TYR A 144 21.68 5.65 0.57
CA TYR A 144 21.37 4.74 -0.54
C TYR A 144 22.42 4.81 -1.65
N VAL A 145 22.83 6.02 -2.06
CA VAL A 145 23.81 6.20 -3.14
C VAL A 145 25.14 5.53 -2.78
N PHE A 146 25.70 5.82 -1.60
CA PHE A 146 27.00 5.28 -1.18
C PHE A 146 26.94 3.83 -0.68
N GLY A 147 25.81 3.42 -0.11
CA GLY A 147 25.64 2.10 0.49
C GLY A 147 25.23 1.01 -0.52
N ILE A 148 24.44 1.37 -1.54
CA ILE A 148 23.84 0.40 -2.48
C ILE A 148 24.22 0.72 -3.92
N LEU A 149 23.91 1.93 -4.39
CA LEU A 149 24.01 2.27 -5.81
C LEU A 149 25.46 2.21 -6.32
N VAL A 150 26.38 2.91 -5.65
CA VAL A 150 27.79 2.96 -6.05
C VAL A 150 28.41 1.57 -6.04
N PRO A 151 28.28 0.75 -4.97
CA PRO A 151 29.03 -0.48 -4.98
C PRO A 151 28.44 -1.54 -5.94
N LYS A 152 27.12 -1.53 -6.19
CA LYS A 152 26.50 -2.39 -7.23
C LYS A 152 26.91 -2.02 -8.65
N LEU A 153 27.22 -0.76 -8.93
CA LEU A 153 27.66 -0.31 -10.25
C LEU A 153 29.18 -0.42 -10.46
N CYS A 154 29.98 -0.21 -9.42
CA CYS A 154 31.43 -0.07 -9.56
C CYS A 154 32.24 -1.36 -9.32
N PHE A 155 31.77 -2.30 -8.48
CA PHE A 155 32.61 -3.45 -8.06
C PHE A 155 32.36 -4.76 -8.82
N GLY A 156 31.52 -4.73 -9.86
CA GLY A 156 31.32 -5.86 -10.76
C GLY A 156 30.70 -7.12 -10.12
N TYR A 157 30.39 -8.11 -10.94
CA TYR A 157 29.78 -9.37 -10.51
C TYR A 157 30.60 -10.55 -11.01
N PRO A 158 30.67 -11.66 -10.25
CA PRO A 158 31.48 -12.82 -10.63
C PRO A 158 30.86 -13.64 -11.77
N THR A 159 29.53 -13.62 -11.90
CA THR A 159 28.81 -14.36 -12.93
C THR A 159 27.72 -13.49 -13.56
N LEU A 160 27.34 -13.82 -14.79
CA LEU A 160 26.24 -13.15 -15.49
C LEU A 160 24.92 -13.27 -14.72
N GLU A 161 24.66 -14.44 -14.13
CA GLU A 161 23.45 -14.68 -13.32
C GLU A 161 23.40 -13.78 -12.09
N ALA A 162 24.53 -13.63 -11.38
CA ALA A 162 24.64 -12.73 -10.25
C ALA A 162 24.51 -11.26 -10.66
N ALA A 163 25.00 -10.90 -11.86
CA ALA A 163 24.83 -9.56 -12.42
C ALA A 163 23.36 -9.23 -12.69
N ILE A 164 22.63 -10.13 -13.38
CA ILE A 164 21.20 -9.93 -13.67
C ILE A 164 20.41 -9.82 -12.37
N ALA A 165 20.72 -10.67 -11.39
CA ALA A 165 20.10 -10.62 -10.07
C ALA A 165 20.37 -9.29 -9.34
N GLY A 166 21.64 -8.89 -9.23
CA GLY A 166 22.05 -7.67 -8.55
C GLY A 166 21.48 -6.40 -9.21
N TYR A 167 21.41 -6.36 -10.54
CA TYR A 167 20.77 -5.25 -11.26
C TYR A 167 19.25 -5.23 -11.06
N THR A 168 18.58 -6.38 -10.99
CA THR A 168 17.14 -6.42 -10.71
C THR A 168 16.83 -5.90 -9.31
N GLU A 169 17.61 -6.31 -8.31
CA GLU A 169 17.55 -5.77 -6.95
C GLU A 169 17.82 -4.26 -6.95
N LEU A 170 18.82 -3.80 -7.72
CA LEU A 170 19.12 -2.37 -7.83
C LEU A 170 17.96 -1.58 -8.43
N ILE A 171 17.29 -2.11 -9.46
CA ILE A 171 16.13 -1.47 -10.08
C ILE A 171 15.00 -1.30 -9.05
N LEU A 172 14.75 -2.31 -8.22
CA LEU A 172 13.77 -2.24 -7.13
C LEU A 172 14.15 -1.19 -6.08
N GLU A 173 15.40 -1.19 -5.61
CA GLU A 173 15.86 -0.22 -4.61
C GLU A 173 15.81 1.21 -5.17
N THR A 174 16.18 1.38 -6.45
CA THR A 174 16.05 2.64 -7.17
C THR A 174 14.59 3.07 -7.23
N ASN A 175 13.65 2.17 -7.49
CA ASN A 175 12.22 2.46 -7.47
C ASN A 175 11.76 3.01 -6.11
N VAL A 176 12.24 2.44 -5.01
CA VAL A 176 11.91 2.88 -3.65
C VAL A 176 12.51 4.26 -3.36
N PHE A 177 13.83 4.40 -3.47
CA PHE A 177 14.52 5.62 -3.07
C PHE A 177 14.28 6.76 -4.05
N ALA A 178 14.46 6.56 -5.35
CA ALA A 178 14.22 7.63 -6.31
C ALA A 178 12.72 7.95 -6.46
N GLY A 179 11.82 6.98 -6.28
CA GLY A 179 10.38 7.24 -6.20
C GLY A 179 10.03 8.16 -5.03
N MET A 180 10.60 7.90 -3.85
CA MET A 180 10.41 8.76 -2.69
C MET A 180 11.09 10.14 -2.85
N LEU A 181 12.18 10.24 -3.62
CA LEU A 181 12.82 11.50 -3.99
C LEU A 181 11.95 12.34 -4.92
N LEU A 182 11.30 11.72 -5.91
CA LEU A 182 10.34 12.41 -6.77
C LEU A 182 9.16 12.94 -5.96
N PHE A 183 8.67 12.17 -4.98
CA PHE A 183 7.65 12.63 -4.05
C PHE A 183 8.14 13.80 -3.18
N TYR A 184 9.38 13.72 -2.65
CA TYR A 184 10.03 14.80 -1.91
C TYR A 184 10.12 16.10 -2.72
N GLN A 185 10.47 16.02 -4.01
CA GLN A 185 10.56 17.18 -4.91
C GLN A 185 9.19 17.81 -5.20
N ARG A 186 8.09 17.08 -5.03
CA ARG A 186 6.71 17.54 -5.29
C ARG A 186 6.00 18.10 -4.07
N TYR A 187 6.75 18.46 -3.03
CA TYR A 187 6.17 19.01 -1.81
C TYR A 187 5.27 20.23 -2.03
N ASP A 188 5.64 21.11 -2.97
CA ASP A 188 4.88 22.33 -3.27
C ASP A 188 3.45 22.06 -3.73
N HIS A 189 3.18 20.84 -4.24
CA HIS A 189 1.84 20.37 -4.57
C HIS A 189 1.24 19.47 -3.48
N PHE A 190 2.08 18.77 -2.72
CA PHE A 190 1.63 17.90 -1.63
C PHE A 190 1.05 18.68 -0.44
N VAL A 191 1.64 19.82 -0.06
CA VAL A 191 1.09 20.64 1.03
C VAL A 191 -0.31 21.15 0.70
N PRO A 192 -0.54 21.82 -0.45
CA PRO A 192 -1.89 22.24 -0.84
C PRO A 192 -2.88 21.08 -0.93
N LEU A 193 -2.43 19.87 -1.32
CA LEU A 193 -3.31 18.70 -1.36
C LEU A 193 -3.82 18.35 0.05
N VAL A 194 -2.93 18.26 1.03
CA VAL A 194 -3.31 17.95 2.42
C VAL A 194 -4.20 19.06 2.99
N ASP A 195 -3.89 20.33 2.69
CA ASP A 195 -4.69 21.45 3.16
C ASP A 195 -6.10 21.48 2.55
N GLU A 196 -6.24 21.16 1.25
CA GLU A 196 -7.55 21.03 0.61
C GLU A 196 -8.34 19.84 1.16
N LEU A 197 -7.68 18.71 1.43
CA LEU A 197 -8.33 17.56 2.07
C LEU A 197 -8.83 17.90 3.48
N ARG A 198 -8.04 18.64 4.27
CA ARG A 198 -8.45 19.14 5.59
C ARG A 198 -9.60 20.13 5.50
N ALA A 199 -9.55 21.06 4.56
CA ALA A 199 -10.62 22.02 4.34
C ALA A 199 -11.92 21.32 3.90
N PHE A 200 -11.84 20.30 3.06
CA PHE A 200 -12.97 19.47 2.69
C PHE A 200 -13.54 18.71 3.91
N ALA A 201 -12.68 18.05 4.68
CA ALA A 201 -13.06 17.34 5.90
C ALA A 201 -13.76 18.28 6.89
N ALA A 202 -13.24 19.50 7.10
CA ALA A 202 -13.84 20.49 7.97
C ALA A 202 -15.27 20.85 7.57
N ILE A 203 -15.57 20.98 6.26
CA ILE A 203 -16.94 21.22 5.77
C ILE A 203 -17.83 20.01 6.06
N VAL A 204 -17.34 18.79 5.82
CA VAL A 204 -18.12 17.56 6.08
C VAL A 204 -18.41 17.37 7.57
N PHE A 205 -17.50 17.79 8.45
CA PHE A 205 -17.65 17.68 9.90
C PHE A 205 -18.49 18.79 10.55
N GLN A 206 -18.93 19.81 9.82
CA GLN A 206 -19.86 20.82 10.34
C GLN A 206 -21.20 20.18 10.77
N ASP A 207 -21.78 20.69 11.86
CA ASP A 207 -23.00 20.10 12.47
C ASP A 207 -24.25 20.16 11.59
N ASN A 208 -24.27 21.04 10.59
CA ASN A 208 -25.37 21.13 9.62
C ASN A 208 -25.36 20.00 8.57
N GLN A 209 -24.28 19.23 8.46
CA GLN A 209 -24.19 18.17 7.46
C GLN A 209 -24.78 16.85 7.97
N PRO A 210 -25.39 16.03 7.08
CA PRO A 210 -26.00 14.77 7.47
C PRO A 210 -24.95 13.80 8.06
N MET A 211 -25.30 13.19 9.20
CA MET A 211 -24.42 12.33 10.00
C MET A 211 -23.80 11.17 9.20
N PHE A 212 -24.49 10.68 8.17
CA PHE A 212 -23.96 9.63 7.28
C PHE A 212 -22.68 10.05 6.54
N LEU A 213 -22.54 11.32 6.11
CA LEU A 213 -21.33 11.80 5.41
C LEU A 213 -20.12 11.83 6.36
N ARG A 214 -20.33 12.32 7.59
CA ARG A 214 -19.33 12.30 8.68
C ARG A 214 -18.90 10.86 8.98
N THR A 215 -19.87 9.98 9.13
CA THR A 215 -19.63 8.56 9.44
C THR A 215 -18.77 7.87 8.37
N ASN A 216 -19.04 8.14 7.08
CA ASN A 216 -18.25 7.56 5.98
C ASN A 216 -16.78 8.04 6.01
N LEU A 217 -16.53 9.32 6.31
CA LEU A 217 -15.18 9.84 6.42
C LEU A 217 -14.45 9.30 7.67
N THR A 218 -15.13 9.21 8.81
CA THR A 218 -14.54 8.61 10.03
C THR A 218 -14.23 7.12 9.86
N ASP A 219 -15.11 6.37 9.19
CA ASP A 219 -14.89 4.96 8.91
C ASP A 219 -13.72 4.76 7.95
N LEU A 220 -13.59 5.62 6.92
CA LEU A 220 -12.40 5.65 6.08
C LEU A 220 -11.13 5.90 6.92
N ASN A 221 -11.13 6.90 7.80
CA ASN A 221 -9.97 7.25 8.64
C ASN A 221 -9.53 6.05 9.49
N LEU A 222 -10.49 5.35 10.11
CA LEU A 222 -10.25 4.15 10.91
C LEU A 222 -9.69 3.00 10.08
N ARG A 223 -10.30 2.72 8.91
CA ARG A 223 -9.84 1.66 7.99
C ARG A 223 -8.41 1.94 7.52
N ILE A 224 -8.14 3.17 7.07
CA ILE A 224 -6.81 3.60 6.62
C ILE A 224 -5.78 3.46 7.73
N HIS A 225 -6.11 3.87 8.96
CA HIS A 225 -5.21 3.73 10.10
C HIS A 225 -4.85 2.26 10.35
N LYS A 226 -5.87 1.40 10.42
CA LYS A 226 -5.71 -0.04 10.63
C LYS A 226 -4.88 -0.69 9.52
N TYR A 227 -5.20 -0.42 8.25
CA TYR A 227 -4.46 -0.99 7.12
C TYR A 227 -3.01 -0.52 7.08
N THR A 228 -2.77 0.76 7.35
CA THR A 228 -1.42 1.31 7.40
C THR A 228 -0.60 0.66 8.50
N LEU A 229 -1.16 0.50 9.70
CA LEU A 229 -0.49 -0.13 10.83
C LEU A 229 -0.17 -1.61 10.54
N CYS A 230 -1.17 -2.38 10.07
CA CYS A 230 -0.97 -3.78 9.73
C CYS A 230 0.11 -3.96 8.65
N TYR A 231 0.09 -3.11 7.62
CA TYR A 231 1.09 -3.15 6.55
C TYR A 231 2.50 -2.79 7.07
N CYS A 232 2.63 -1.81 7.97
CA CYS A 232 3.91 -1.47 8.59
C CYS A 232 4.46 -2.62 9.44
N LEU A 233 3.61 -3.27 10.24
CA LEU A 233 4.01 -4.43 11.06
C LEU A 233 4.42 -5.61 10.17
N TYR A 234 3.66 -5.86 9.11
CA TYR A 234 3.98 -6.89 8.12
C TYR A 234 5.34 -6.64 7.45
N MET A 235 5.57 -5.42 6.95
CA MET A 235 6.85 -5.06 6.31
C MET A 235 8.03 -5.13 7.28
N CYS A 236 7.83 -4.72 8.55
CA CYS A 236 8.83 -4.89 9.60
C CYS A 236 9.15 -6.37 9.82
N PHE A 237 8.12 -7.22 9.93
CA PHE A 237 8.30 -8.66 10.06
C PHE A 237 9.06 -9.25 8.85
N CYS A 238 8.64 -8.96 7.62
CA CYS A 238 9.34 -9.40 6.41
C CYS A 238 10.81 -8.97 6.38
N CYS A 239 11.10 -7.72 6.77
CA CYS A 239 12.46 -7.22 6.87
C CYS A 239 13.28 -7.98 7.93
N THR A 240 12.70 -8.25 9.11
CA THR A 240 13.37 -9.03 10.16
C THR A 240 13.74 -10.43 9.69
N VAL A 241 12.82 -11.11 8.99
CA VAL A 241 13.05 -12.45 8.45
C VAL A 241 14.14 -12.42 7.38
N TYR A 242 14.06 -11.46 6.46
CA TYR A 242 15.07 -11.28 5.41
C TYR A 242 16.47 -11.00 5.97
N CYS A 243 16.57 -10.26 7.08
CA CYS A 243 17.86 -9.96 7.70
C CYS A 243 18.43 -11.11 8.56
N VAL A 244 17.57 -11.95 9.16
CA VAL A 244 17.99 -13.06 10.04
C VAL A 244 18.29 -14.34 9.25
N ALA A 245 17.58 -14.58 8.15
CA ALA A 245 17.67 -15.81 7.37
C ALA A 245 19.10 -16.13 6.85
N PRO A 246 19.83 -15.18 6.22
CA PRO A 246 21.20 -15.43 5.76
C PRO A 246 22.20 -15.61 6.92
N LEU A 247 22.01 -14.92 8.05
CA LEU A 247 22.87 -15.11 9.24
C LEU A 247 22.83 -16.55 9.73
N GLY A 248 21.62 -17.08 9.90
CA GLY A 248 21.43 -18.45 10.37
C GLY A 248 22.08 -19.45 9.43
N SER A 249 21.88 -19.28 8.12
CA SER A 249 22.50 -20.11 7.09
C SER A 249 24.02 -20.08 7.13
N ASN A 250 24.59 -18.89 7.21
CA ASN A 250 26.03 -18.70 7.13
C ASN A 250 26.72 -19.23 8.39
N ILE A 251 26.11 -19.05 9.57
CA ILE A 251 26.64 -19.61 10.82
C ILE A 251 26.62 -21.13 10.78
N ALA A 252 25.50 -21.75 10.39
CA ALA A 252 25.37 -23.20 10.30
C ALA A 252 26.31 -23.81 9.24
N GLY A 253 26.42 -23.19 8.07
CA GLY A 253 27.33 -23.64 7.01
C GLY A 253 28.81 -23.50 7.40
N TYR A 254 29.18 -22.40 8.07
CA TYR A 254 30.55 -22.17 8.51
C TYR A 254 30.98 -23.13 9.63
N THR A 255 30.12 -23.43 10.60
CA THR A 255 30.43 -24.40 11.67
C THR A 255 30.56 -25.82 11.13
N ALA A 256 29.73 -26.21 10.16
CA ALA A 256 29.85 -27.49 9.47
C ALA A 256 31.17 -27.58 8.68
N ALA A 257 31.52 -26.55 7.91
CA ALA A 257 32.79 -26.51 7.17
C ALA A 257 34.03 -26.56 8.09
N MET A 258 33.97 -25.90 9.24
CA MET A 258 35.04 -25.96 10.25
C MET A 258 35.15 -27.32 10.93
N ALA A 259 34.02 -27.99 11.19
CA ALA A 259 34.01 -29.36 11.72
C ALA A 259 34.61 -30.36 10.72
N ASP A 260 34.28 -30.23 9.44
CA ASP A 260 34.85 -31.07 8.37
C ASP A 260 36.36 -30.85 8.23
N THR A 261 36.82 -29.60 8.27
CA THR A 261 38.25 -29.25 8.19
C THR A 261 39.04 -29.79 9.40
N ALA A 262 38.41 -29.85 10.58
CA ALA A 262 39.02 -30.46 11.77
C ALA A 262 39.14 -31.99 11.66
N SER A 263 38.31 -32.64 10.83
CA SER A 263 38.32 -34.09 10.62
C SER A 263 39.22 -34.55 9.45
N ASN A 264 39.38 -33.75 8.40
CA ASN A 264 40.19 -34.07 7.22
C ASN A 264 41.30 -33.03 6.99
N SER A 265 42.53 -33.35 7.38
CA SER A 265 43.70 -32.44 7.35
C SER A 265 44.24 -32.09 5.96
N SER A 266 43.63 -32.56 4.87
CA SER A 266 44.14 -32.44 3.49
C SER A 266 43.30 -31.56 2.56
N SER A 267 42.14 -31.04 2.98
CA SER A 267 41.28 -30.20 2.13
C SER A 267 40.88 -28.91 2.84
N SER A 268 41.54 -27.79 2.49
CA SER A 268 41.12 -26.45 2.88
C SER A 268 39.89 -26.03 2.05
N THR A 269 38.69 -26.30 2.55
CA THR A 269 37.45 -25.84 1.92
C THR A 269 37.25 -24.35 2.18
N THR A 270 37.27 -23.54 1.13
CA THR A 270 36.95 -22.10 1.27
C THR A 270 35.42 -21.96 1.27
N PHE A 271 34.83 -21.72 2.43
CA PHE A 271 33.38 -21.49 2.55
C PHE A 271 33.02 -20.12 1.98
N ALA A 272 32.06 -20.09 1.04
CA ALA A 272 31.56 -18.85 0.46
C ALA A 272 30.31 -18.37 1.21
N PHE A 273 30.36 -17.16 1.76
CA PHE A 273 29.24 -16.58 2.50
C PHE A 273 28.11 -16.13 1.57
N THR A 274 26.86 -16.44 1.93
CA THR A 274 25.65 -15.95 1.25
C THR A 274 25.38 -14.50 1.66
N LEU A 275 25.35 -13.58 0.69
CA LEU A 275 25.13 -12.15 0.92
C LEU A 275 23.64 -11.78 0.92
N TYR A 276 23.28 -10.72 1.65
CA TYR A 276 21.92 -10.15 1.65
C TYR A 276 21.49 -9.62 0.29
N LEU A 277 22.35 -8.78 -0.29
CA LEU A 277 22.25 -8.25 -1.64
C LEU A 277 23.48 -8.75 -2.39
N GLU A 278 23.32 -9.16 -3.64
CA GLU A 278 24.47 -9.54 -4.46
C GLU A 278 25.28 -8.26 -4.76
N GLN A 279 26.29 -7.98 -3.93
CA GLN A 279 27.06 -6.74 -4.01
C GLN A 279 28.48 -6.94 -3.46
N GLY A 280 29.48 -6.41 -4.16
CA GLY A 280 30.84 -6.23 -3.65
C GLY A 280 30.90 -4.99 -2.74
N PHE A 281 31.54 -5.09 -1.57
CA PHE A 281 31.63 -3.98 -0.63
C PHE A 281 33.03 -3.36 -0.63
N TYR A 282 33.25 -2.35 -1.48
CA TYR A 282 34.50 -1.59 -1.57
C TYR A 282 35.73 -2.52 -1.63
N TRP A 283 36.77 -2.24 -0.85
CA TRP A 283 38.02 -3.01 -0.80
C TRP A 283 37.96 -4.21 0.17
N LEU A 284 36.76 -4.63 0.58
CA LEU A 284 36.57 -5.65 1.59
C LEU A 284 36.08 -6.96 0.95
N ASP A 285 36.84 -8.04 1.14
CA ASP A 285 36.45 -9.39 0.68
C ASP A 285 35.31 -9.94 1.52
N ASN A 286 34.07 -9.66 1.11
CA ASN A 286 32.86 -10.06 1.82
C ASN A 286 32.40 -11.51 1.54
N ARG A 287 32.95 -12.16 0.51
CA ARG A 287 32.58 -13.53 0.09
C ARG A 287 33.41 -14.62 0.76
N THR A 288 34.66 -14.33 1.10
CA THR A 288 35.64 -15.34 1.54
C THR A 288 36.19 -15.07 2.95
N SER A 289 36.22 -13.81 3.40
CA SER A 289 36.71 -13.44 4.73
C SER A 289 35.56 -13.29 5.72
N LEU A 290 35.66 -14.00 6.86
CA LEU A 290 34.69 -13.89 7.97
C LEU A 290 34.62 -12.46 8.52
N LEU A 291 35.77 -11.82 8.69
CA LEU A 291 35.84 -10.44 9.21
C LEU A 291 35.21 -9.46 8.23
N GLY A 292 35.46 -9.66 6.92
CA GLY A 292 34.85 -8.88 5.86
C GLY A 292 33.32 -9.00 5.85
N TYR A 293 32.82 -10.23 5.98
CA TYR A 293 31.39 -10.51 6.06
C TYR A 293 30.73 -9.87 7.30
N CYS A 294 31.33 -9.98 8.49
CA CYS A 294 30.77 -9.40 9.71
C CYS A 294 30.67 -7.86 9.64
N VAL A 295 31.72 -7.19 9.16
CA VAL A 295 31.74 -5.73 9.02
C VAL A 295 30.70 -5.27 7.99
N CYS A 296 30.63 -5.94 6.84
CA CYS A 296 29.62 -5.67 5.81
C CYS A 296 28.21 -5.84 6.37
N THR A 297 27.97 -6.92 7.12
CA THR A 297 26.67 -7.23 7.70
C THR A 297 26.20 -6.16 8.68
N VAL A 298 27.06 -5.74 9.62
CA VAL A 298 26.72 -4.68 10.60
C VAL A 298 26.35 -3.36 9.92
N PHE A 299 27.02 -3.03 8.80
CA PHE A 299 26.70 -1.84 8.02
C PHE A 299 25.39 -1.99 7.22
N MET A 300 25.14 -3.17 6.65
CA MET A 300 23.98 -3.43 5.79
C MET A 300 22.67 -3.58 6.58
N PHE A 301 22.69 -4.09 7.81
CA PHE A 301 21.50 -4.23 8.66
C PHE A 301 20.65 -2.94 8.79
N PRO A 302 21.19 -1.80 9.27
CA PRO A 302 20.41 -0.58 9.39
C PRO A 302 19.94 -0.06 8.01
N LEU A 303 20.72 -0.30 6.97
CA LEU A 303 20.41 0.10 5.61
C LEU A 303 19.22 -0.71 5.03
N MET A 304 19.13 -2.01 5.35
CA MET A 304 17.97 -2.84 4.99
C MET A 304 16.68 -2.38 5.69
N TYR A 305 16.75 -2.06 6.99
CA TYR A 305 15.60 -1.51 7.71
C TYR A 305 15.18 -0.15 7.18
N LEU A 306 16.14 0.70 6.82
CA LEU A 306 15.89 1.99 6.18
C LEU A 306 15.21 1.81 4.81
N CYS A 307 15.68 0.86 4.00
CA CYS A 307 15.06 0.50 2.72
C CYS A 307 13.62 0.01 2.92
N ALA A 308 13.39 -0.96 3.81
CA ALA A 308 12.06 -1.46 4.10
C ALA A 308 11.12 -0.36 4.62
N TYR A 309 11.63 0.54 5.48
CA TYR A 309 10.86 1.67 5.99
C TYR A 309 10.48 2.65 4.87
N THR A 310 11.45 3.09 4.05
CA THR A 310 11.17 3.99 2.92
C THR A 310 10.22 3.40 1.90
N ALA A 311 10.35 2.11 1.57
CA ALA A 311 9.41 1.39 0.71
C ALA A 311 7.99 1.39 1.28
N THR A 312 7.86 1.07 2.58
CA THR A 312 6.58 1.04 3.28
C THR A 312 5.91 2.41 3.26
N VAL A 313 6.66 3.46 3.61
CA VAL A 313 6.15 4.83 3.66
C VAL A 313 5.74 5.31 2.27
N LYS A 314 6.52 5.01 1.22
CA LYS A 314 6.17 5.31 -0.17
C LYS A 314 4.81 4.71 -0.54
N VAL A 315 4.67 3.39 -0.40
CA VAL A 315 3.44 2.66 -0.77
C VAL A 315 2.25 3.19 0.02
N VAL A 316 2.37 3.25 1.35
CA VAL A 316 1.32 3.74 2.24
C VAL A 316 0.90 5.17 1.90
N ALA A 317 1.85 6.06 1.62
CA ALA A 317 1.54 7.44 1.28
C ALA A 317 0.72 7.52 -0.01
N VAL A 318 1.16 6.85 -1.07
CA VAL A 318 0.48 6.82 -2.38
C VAL A 318 -0.92 6.23 -2.25
N PHE A 319 -1.06 5.05 -1.64
CA PHE A 319 -2.36 4.38 -1.45
C PHE A 319 -3.35 5.26 -0.69
N ASN A 320 -2.91 5.87 0.41
CA ASN A 320 -3.79 6.68 1.23
C ASN A 320 -4.20 7.97 0.51
N MET A 321 -3.27 8.69 -0.14
CA MET A 321 -3.63 9.91 -0.87
C MET A 321 -4.70 9.65 -1.96
N ILE A 322 -4.56 8.54 -2.70
CA ILE A 322 -5.55 8.16 -3.72
C ILE A 322 -6.88 7.80 -3.07
N LYS A 323 -6.88 7.03 -1.97
CA LYS A 323 -8.10 6.66 -1.23
C LYS A 323 -8.84 7.86 -0.65
N TYR A 324 -8.13 8.86 -0.10
CA TYR A 324 -8.78 10.08 0.38
C TYR A 324 -9.43 10.85 -0.77
N CYS A 325 -8.73 11.05 -1.89
CA CYS A 325 -9.30 11.74 -3.05
C CYS A 325 -10.51 10.99 -3.64
N GLN A 326 -10.45 9.66 -3.71
CA GLN A 326 -11.58 8.81 -4.11
C GLN A 326 -12.79 9.04 -3.18
N THR A 327 -12.58 9.02 -1.87
CA THR A 327 -13.67 9.20 -0.90
C THR A 327 -14.25 10.60 -0.96
N VAL A 328 -13.42 11.62 -1.16
CA VAL A 328 -13.87 13.01 -1.34
C VAL A 328 -14.80 13.13 -2.56
N LEU A 329 -14.46 12.53 -3.70
CA LEU A 329 -15.36 12.46 -4.87
C LEU A 329 -16.64 11.68 -4.56
N ARG A 330 -16.52 10.53 -3.87
CA ARG A 330 -17.66 9.71 -3.48
C ARG A 330 -18.63 10.43 -2.54
N ILE A 331 -18.13 11.24 -1.61
CA ILE A 331 -18.94 12.08 -0.70
C ILE A 331 -19.79 13.07 -1.50
N VAL A 332 -19.24 13.67 -2.55
CA VAL A 332 -20.00 14.55 -3.47
C VAL A 332 -21.13 13.79 -4.15
N VAL A 333 -20.87 12.57 -4.65
CA VAL A 333 -21.90 11.70 -5.24
C VAL A 333 -23.00 11.36 -4.23
N LEU A 334 -22.63 10.99 -3.01
CA LEU A 334 -23.58 10.64 -1.95
C LEU A 334 -24.46 11.83 -1.58
N LYS A 335 -23.88 13.02 -1.46
CA LYS A 335 -24.64 14.25 -1.18
C LYS A 335 -25.61 14.59 -2.32
N LEU A 336 -25.19 14.46 -3.57
CA LEU A 336 -26.08 14.64 -4.74
C LEU A 336 -27.28 13.69 -4.72
N ARG A 337 -27.05 12.41 -4.37
CA ARG A 337 -28.14 11.43 -4.27
C ARG A 337 -29.11 11.75 -3.14
N LEU A 338 -28.61 12.26 -2.01
CA LEU A 338 -29.44 12.70 -0.89
C LEU A 338 -30.31 13.90 -1.25
N LEU A 339 -29.76 14.89 -1.98
CA LEU A 339 -30.54 16.06 -2.39
C LEU A 339 -31.76 15.67 -3.26
N LYS A 340 -31.65 14.61 -4.05
CA LYS A 340 -32.76 14.09 -4.85
C LYS A 340 -33.93 13.59 -4.00
N THR A 341 -33.66 13.06 -2.80
CA THR A 341 -34.71 12.53 -1.93
C THR A 341 -35.44 13.61 -1.13
N LEU A 342 -34.92 14.85 -1.11
CA LEU A 342 -35.56 15.95 -0.40
C LEU A 342 -36.77 16.49 -1.18
N PRO A 343 -37.96 16.58 -0.55
CA PRO A 343 -39.16 17.08 -1.20
C PRO A 343 -39.19 18.61 -1.33
N ASP A 344 -38.47 19.34 -0.47
CA ASP A 344 -38.47 20.80 -0.45
C ASP A 344 -37.46 21.39 -1.46
N VAL A 345 -37.96 22.21 -2.38
CA VAL A 345 -37.18 22.86 -3.45
C VAL A 345 -36.16 23.86 -2.90
N ARG A 346 -36.48 24.56 -1.80
CA ARG A 346 -35.56 25.55 -1.20
C ARG A 346 -34.34 24.87 -0.59
N GLN A 347 -34.57 23.87 0.26
CA GLN A 347 -33.50 23.06 0.85
C GLN A 347 -32.65 22.36 -0.22
N ARG A 348 -33.28 21.93 -1.33
CA ARG A 348 -32.57 21.32 -2.46
C ARG A 348 -31.64 22.32 -3.15
N SER A 349 -32.10 23.57 -3.33
CA SER A 349 -31.28 24.64 -3.91
C SER A 349 -30.10 25.01 -3.02
N ASP A 350 -30.34 25.21 -1.72
CA ASP A 350 -29.28 25.54 -0.75
C ASP A 350 -28.24 24.41 -0.68
N GLY A 351 -28.69 23.16 -0.56
CA GLY A 351 -27.80 22.00 -0.53
C GLY A 351 -27.02 21.79 -1.84
N MET A 352 -27.57 22.15 -3.00
CA MET A 352 -26.86 22.10 -4.27
C MET A 352 -25.75 23.16 -4.36
N SER A 353 -25.93 24.33 -3.74
CA SER A 353 -24.87 25.35 -3.67
C SER A 353 -23.67 24.86 -2.86
N GLU A 354 -23.92 24.10 -1.78
CA GLU A 354 -22.87 23.45 -1.00
C GLU A 354 -22.18 22.32 -1.79
N VAL A 355 -22.94 21.55 -2.56
CA VAL A 355 -22.38 20.53 -3.45
C VAL A 355 -21.46 21.15 -4.48
N TRP A 356 -21.78 22.33 -5.02
CA TRP A 356 -20.91 23.04 -5.95
C TRP A 356 -19.55 23.35 -5.31
N VAL A 357 -19.54 23.88 -4.08
CA VAL A 357 -18.29 24.14 -3.32
C VAL A 357 -17.51 22.84 -3.08
N LEU A 358 -18.18 21.78 -2.63
CA LEU A 358 -17.56 20.48 -2.37
C LEU A 358 -16.98 19.84 -3.65
N HIS A 359 -17.69 19.94 -4.77
CA HIS A 359 -17.24 19.42 -6.06
C HIS A 359 -15.99 20.16 -6.55
N GLN A 360 -15.96 21.48 -6.44
CA GLN A 360 -14.80 22.28 -6.84
C GLN A 360 -13.56 21.92 -6.02
N ARG A 361 -13.71 21.76 -4.69
CA ARG A 361 -12.62 21.30 -3.81
C ARG A 361 -12.18 19.87 -4.12
N ALA A 362 -13.13 18.97 -4.40
CA ALA A 362 -12.84 17.59 -4.77
C ALA A 362 -12.04 17.49 -6.08
N LEU A 363 -12.41 18.29 -7.09
CA LEU A 363 -11.65 18.41 -8.33
C LEU A 363 -10.25 18.96 -8.07
N ARG A 364 -10.12 19.97 -7.21
CA ARG A 364 -8.83 20.55 -6.84
C ARG A 364 -7.92 19.52 -6.14
N CYS A 365 -8.47 18.73 -5.24
CA CYS A 365 -7.74 17.61 -4.60
C CYS A 365 -7.23 16.62 -5.65
N ALA A 366 -8.08 16.23 -6.60
CA ALA A 366 -7.69 15.27 -7.63
C ALA A 366 -6.63 15.82 -8.61
N GLU A 367 -6.71 17.10 -8.98
CA GLU A 367 -5.67 17.78 -9.78
C GLU A 367 -4.33 17.84 -9.05
N LEU A 368 -4.34 18.20 -7.75
CA LEU A 368 -3.12 18.23 -6.93
C LEU A 368 -2.54 16.82 -6.72
N LEU A 369 -3.40 15.83 -6.50
CA LEU A 369 -3.00 14.42 -6.41
C LEU A 369 -2.29 13.96 -7.69
N GLU A 370 -2.85 14.26 -8.86
CA GLU A 370 -2.22 13.94 -10.14
C GLU A 370 -0.84 14.59 -10.24
N LEU A 371 -0.71 15.88 -9.95
CA LEU A 371 0.57 16.59 -10.03
C LEU A 371 1.65 16.04 -9.08
N VAL A 372 1.24 15.54 -7.91
CA VAL A 372 2.15 14.91 -6.94
C VAL A 372 2.59 13.53 -7.42
N LEU A 373 1.67 12.71 -7.94
CA LEU A 373 1.93 11.30 -8.26
C LEU A 373 2.43 11.06 -9.69
N GLN A 374 2.16 11.96 -10.63
CA GLN A 374 2.47 11.82 -12.05
C GLN A 374 3.92 11.37 -12.35
N PRO A 375 4.99 11.99 -11.80
CA PRO A 375 6.36 11.54 -12.07
C PRO A 375 6.70 10.22 -11.37
N LEU A 376 6.19 10.02 -10.15
CA LEU A 376 6.40 8.80 -9.38
C LEU A 376 5.79 7.59 -10.08
N LEU A 377 4.55 7.70 -10.55
CA LEU A 377 3.85 6.63 -11.24
C LEU A 377 4.52 6.32 -12.59
N LEU A 378 4.97 7.32 -13.35
CA LEU A 378 5.74 7.07 -14.58
C LEU A 378 6.98 6.23 -14.30
N MET A 379 7.76 6.61 -13.28
CA MET A 379 8.94 5.86 -12.87
C MET A 379 8.58 4.43 -12.45
N GLN A 380 7.50 4.26 -11.69
CA GLN A 380 7.00 2.93 -11.29
C GLN A 380 6.76 2.04 -12.52
N PHE A 381 6.07 2.53 -13.54
CA PHE A 381 5.79 1.75 -14.75
C PHE A 381 7.05 1.38 -15.51
N VAL A 382 7.95 2.34 -15.74
CA VAL A 382 9.21 2.09 -16.46
C VAL A 382 10.05 1.04 -15.74
N LEU A 383 10.21 1.17 -14.42
CA LEU A 383 11.00 0.22 -13.63
C LEU A 383 10.31 -1.14 -13.51
N CYS A 384 8.97 -1.19 -13.47
CA CYS A 384 8.21 -2.45 -13.52
C CYS A 384 8.51 -3.20 -14.82
N ILE A 385 8.42 -2.53 -15.98
CA ILE A 385 8.73 -3.14 -17.28
C ILE A 385 10.19 -3.65 -17.31
N LEU A 386 11.15 -2.87 -16.80
CA LEU A 386 12.54 -3.30 -16.72
C LEU A 386 12.72 -4.56 -15.87
N ILE A 387 12.05 -4.67 -14.72
CA ILE A 387 12.09 -5.88 -13.87
C ILE A 387 11.52 -7.08 -14.62
N TRP A 388 10.43 -6.90 -15.37
CA TRP A 388 9.83 -7.96 -16.17
C TRP A 388 10.78 -8.45 -17.26
N CYS A 389 11.44 -7.52 -17.96
CA CYS A 389 12.47 -7.85 -18.94
C CYS A 389 13.66 -8.60 -18.30
N MET A 390 14.12 -8.17 -17.12
CA MET A 390 15.21 -8.84 -16.41
C MET A 390 14.83 -10.24 -15.93
N MET A 391 13.59 -10.44 -15.49
CA MET A 391 13.07 -11.76 -15.12
C MET A 391 13.06 -12.73 -16.32
N LEU A 392 12.57 -12.26 -17.47
CA LEU A 392 12.58 -13.05 -18.71
C LEU A 392 14.02 -13.37 -19.15
N LEU A 393 14.93 -12.40 -19.09
CA LEU A 393 16.35 -12.59 -19.38
C LEU A 393 16.97 -13.63 -18.43
N TYR A 394 16.68 -13.56 -17.13
CA TYR A 394 17.17 -14.53 -16.16
C TYR A 394 16.71 -15.95 -16.50
N PHE A 395 15.43 -16.09 -16.83
CA PHE A 395 14.84 -17.39 -17.20
C PHE A 395 15.53 -17.99 -18.43
N THR A 396 15.85 -17.20 -19.46
CA THR A 396 16.48 -17.70 -20.68
C THR A 396 17.95 -18.09 -20.48
N VAL A 397 18.68 -17.39 -19.62
CA VAL A 397 20.11 -17.64 -19.38
C VAL A 397 20.34 -18.84 -18.45
N SER A 398 19.56 -18.92 -17.37
CA SER A 398 19.86 -19.81 -16.23
C SER A 398 18.81 -20.89 -16.00
N GLY A 399 17.65 -20.80 -16.64
CA GLY A 399 16.52 -21.70 -16.38
C GLY A 399 15.97 -21.56 -14.95
N ILE A 400 15.30 -22.61 -14.48
CA ILE A 400 14.63 -22.63 -13.17
C ILE A 400 15.62 -23.09 -12.10
N ASN A 401 16.04 -22.14 -11.26
CA ASN A 401 16.94 -22.37 -10.13
C ASN A 401 16.47 -21.59 -8.88
N VAL A 402 17.13 -21.78 -7.75
CA VAL A 402 16.85 -21.08 -6.47
C VAL A 402 16.80 -19.56 -6.63
N LYS A 403 17.78 -19.01 -7.37
CA LYS A 403 17.88 -17.58 -7.64
C LYS A 403 16.76 -17.06 -8.56
N PHE A 404 16.22 -17.93 -9.43
CA PHE A 404 15.03 -17.60 -10.22
C PHE A 404 13.82 -17.37 -9.33
N ILE A 405 13.67 -18.14 -8.24
CA ILE A 405 12.57 -17.97 -7.28
C ILE A 405 12.65 -16.60 -6.60
N ASN A 406 13.85 -16.15 -6.21
CA ASN A 406 14.04 -14.80 -5.67
C ASN A 406 13.68 -13.72 -6.69
N MET A 407 14.16 -13.84 -7.94
CA MET A 407 13.79 -12.93 -9.03
C MET A 407 12.27 -12.88 -9.27
N PHE A 408 11.60 -14.04 -9.21
CA PHE A 408 10.17 -14.15 -9.37
C PHE A 408 9.40 -13.47 -8.24
N LEU A 409 9.88 -13.55 -6.99
CA LEU A 409 9.30 -12.79 -5.88
C LEU A 409 9.40 -11.28 -6.08
N LEU A 410 10.56 -10.79 -6.52
CA LEU A 410 10.75 -9.36 -6.80
C LEU A 410 9.80 -8.89 -7.91
N PHE A 411 9.67 -9.70 -8.96
CA PHE A 411 8.70 -9.49 -10.03
C PHE A 411 7.27 -9.41 -9.49
N LEU A 412 6.84 -10.38 -8.66
CA LEU A 412 5.49 -10.38 -8.09
C LEU A 412 5.26 -9.15 -7.20
N PHE A 413 6.23 -8.80 -6.36
CA PHE A 413 6.13 -7.64 -5.47
C PHE A 413 5.85 -6.35 -6.25
N VAL A 414 6.65 -6.05 -7.27
CA VAL A 414 6.48 -4.83 -8.07
C VAL A 414 5.23 -4.87 -8.94
N SER A 415 4.86 -6.06 -9.43
CA SER A 415 3.63 -6.23 -10.21
C SER A 415 2.38 -6.00 -9.36
N ILE A 416 2.34 -6.54 -8.13
CA ILE A 416 1.24 -6.31 -7.18
C ILE A 416 1.15 -4.83 -6.80
N GLU A 417 2.29 -4.18 -6.55
CA GLU A 417 2.33 -2.75 -6.24
C GLU A 417 1.74 -1.92 -7.40
N THR A 418 2.19 -2.18 -8.63
CA THR A 418 1.75 -1.47 -9.83
C THR A 418 0.27 -1.74 -10.14
N PHE A 419 -0.16 -2.99 -10.03
CA PHE A 419 -1.57 -3.38 -10.14
C PHE A 419 -2.44 -2.63 -9.13
N GLY A 420 -1.99 -2.50 -7.89
CA GLY A 420 -2.67 -1.75 -6.85
C GLY A 420 -2.88 -0.28 -7.22
N TYR A 421 -1.86 0.38 -7.80
CA TYR A 421 -1.99 1.75 -8.29
C TYR A 421 -2.99 1.87 -9.45
N CYS A 422 -2.95 0.94 -10.41
CA CYS A 422 -3.90 0.89 -11.53
C CYS A 422 -5.35 0.66 -11.06
N TYR A 423 -5.56 -0.21 -10.07
CA TYR A 423 -6.86 -0.44 -9.46
C TYR A 423 -7.42 0.83 -8.84
N LEU A 424 -6.62 1.51 -8.02
CA LEU A 424 -7.04 2.73 -7.36
C LEU A 424 -7.26 3.88 -8.34
N GLY A 425 -6.42 4.00 -9.37
CA GLY A 425 -6.60 4.98 -10.45
C GLY A 425 -7.88 4.76 -11.25
N THR A 426 -8.25 3.49 -11.49
CA THR A 426 -9.52 3.11 -12.12
C THR A 426 -10.70 3.48 -11.22
N GLN A 427 -10.65 3.15 -9.93
CA GLN A 427 -11.70 3.52 -8.97
C GLN A 427 -11.88 5.04 -8.86
N LEU A 428 -10.78 5.79 -8.78
CA LEU A 428 -10.81 7.26 -8.75
C LEU A 428 -11.49 7.82 -10.00
N SER A 429 -11.14 7.29 -11.17
CA SER A 429 -11.75 7.67 -12.45
C SER A 429 -13.24 7.38 -12.48
N GLN A 430 -13.65 6.21 -11.98
CA GLN A 430 -15.05 5.80 -11.94
C GLN A 430 -15.87 6.73 -11.04
N GLU A 431 -15.35 7.10 -9.86
CA GLU A 431 -16.05 8.05 -8.98
C GLU A 431 -16.19 9.44 -9.60
N SER A 432 -15.19 9.90 -10.37
CA SER A 432 -15.32 11.14 -11.14
C SER A 432 -16.46 11.08 -12.16
N ILE A 433 -16.63 9.96 -12.86
CA ILE A 433 -17.71 9.78 -13.85
C ILE A 433 -19.07 9.69 -13.16
N ASN A 434 -19.14 9.01 -12.00
CA ASN A 434 -20.35 8.88 -11.20
C ASN A 434 -20.92 10.25 -10.77
N ILE A 435 -20.08 11.27 -10.57
CA ILE A 435 -20.54 12.64 -10.26
C ILE A 435 -21.37 13.19 -11.41
N GLY A 436 -20.90 13.07 -12.66
CA GLY A 436 -21.63 13.55 -13.83
C GLY A 436 -22.98 12.87 -14.00
N GLN A 437 -23.03 11.56 -13.78
CA GLN A 437 -24.28 10.80 -13.80
C GLN A 437 -25.24 11.23 -12.68
N ALA A 438 -24.74 11.44 -11.47
CA ALA A 438 -25.54 11.89 -10.33
C ALA A 438 -26.08 13.31 -10.54
N LEU A 439 -25.29 14.21 -11.12
CA LEU A 439 -25.72 15.56 -11.50
C LEU A 439 -26.80 15.53 -12.57
N TYR A 440 -26.63 14.71 -13.61
CA TYR A 440 -27.64 14.56 -14.65
C TYR A 440 -28.97 14.02 -14.08
N ALA A 441 -28.89 13.09 -13.13
CA ALA A 441 -30.03 12.48 -12.46
C ALA A 441 -30.64 13.34 -11.32
N SER A 442 -30.13 14.54 -11.07
CA SER A 442 -30.51 15.40 -9.94
C SER A 442 -31.80 16.22 -10.16
N GLY A 443 -32.47 16.06 -11.31
CA GLY A 443 -33.64 16.89 -11.67
C GLY A 443 -33.24 18.34 -11.98
N TRP A 444 -32.07 18.54 -12.60
CA TRP A 444 -31.46 19.85 -12.82
C TRP A 444 -32.38 20.87 -13.51
N TYR A 445 -33.35 20.42 -14.32
CA TYR A 445 -34.32 21.26 -15.01
C TYR A 445 -35.36 21.91 -14.06
N GLU A 446 -35.52 21.41 -12.84
CA GLU A 446 -36.47 21.91 -11.82
C GLU A 446 -35.93 23.10 -11.02
N TYR A 447 -34.63 23.37 -11.11
CA TYR A 447 -34.00 24.46 -10.36
C TYR A 447 -34.18 25.82 -11.05
N ASP A 448 -33.88 26.88 -10.31
CA ASP A 448 -33.89 28.24 -10.83
C ASP A 448 -32.89 28.43 -12.00
N VAL A 449 -33.00 29.56 -12.70
CA VAL A 449 -32.16 29.82 -13.89
C VAL A 449 -30.67 29.90 -13.52
N GLN A 450 -30.32 30.42 -12.33
CA GLN A 450 -28.92 30.54 -11.94
C GLN A 450 -28.31 29.17 -11.59
N MET A 451 -28.99 28.37 -10.77
CA MET A 451 -28.54 27.03 -10.41
C MET A 451 -28.50 26.09 -11.60
N ARG A 452 -29.44 26.20 -12.55
CA ARG A 452 -29.36 25.46 -13.83
C ARG A 452 -28.04 25.70 -14.54
N LYS A 453 -27.58 26.96 -14.62
CA LYS A 453 -26.27 27.29 -15.22
C LYS A 453 -25.12 26.65 -14.45
N TYR A 454 -25.12 26.72 -13.11
CA TYR A 454 -24.09 26.10 -12.29
C TYR A 454 -24.03 24.58 -12.48
N ILE A 455 -25.18 23.90 -12.44
CA ILE A 455 -25.25 22.45 -12.66
C ILE A 455 -24.79 22.10 -14.09
N SER A 456 -25.16 22.87 -15.11
CA SER A 456 -24.67 22.66 -16.48
C SER A 456 -23.14 22.76 -16.56
N PHE A 457 -22.52 23.73 -15.88
CA PHE A 457 -21.06 23.84 -15.81
C PHE A 457 -20.43 22.63 -15.10
N MET A 458 -21.02 22.17 -14.00
CA MET A 458 -20.54 20.97 -13.30
C MET A 458 -20.65 19.72 -14.18
N ILE A 459 -21.76 19.54 -14.89
CA ILE A 459 -21.94 18.44 -15.84
C ILE A 459 -20.87 18.52 -16.93
N MET A 460 -20.68 19.68 -17.55
CA MET A 460 -19.65 19.88 -18.58
C MET A 460 -18.25 19.56 -18.04
N ARG A 461 -17.91 19.99 -16.81
CA ARG A 461 -16.62 19.69 -16.17
C ARG A 461 -16.44 18.22 -15.84
N SER A 462 -17.52 17.53 -15.44
CA SER A 462 -17.51 16.10 -15.09
C SER A 462 -17.34 15.16 -16.29
N GLN A 463 -17.69 15.63 -17.50
CA GLN A 463 -17.44 14.87 -18.74
C GLN A 463 -15.95 14.70 -19.04
N ARG A 464 -15.09 15.59 -18.52
CA ARG A 464 -13.64 15.40 -18.57
C ARG A 464 -13.24 14.46 -17.43
N ARG A 465 -12.89 13.22 -17.78
CA ARG A 465 -12.36 12.21 -16.86
C ARG A 465 -11.25 12.81 -16.01
N VAL A 466 -11.42 12.74 -14.69
CA VAL A 466 -10.37 13.00 -13.72
C VAL A 466 -9.76 11.65 -13.35
N GLY A 467 -8.46 11.49 -13.56
CA GLY A 467 -7.76 10.25 -13.33
C GLY A 467 -6.27 10.50 -13.14
N LEU A 468 -5.57 9.49 -12.65
CA LEU A 468 -4.12 9.56 -12.51
C LEU A 468 -3.48 9.35 -13.89
N THR A 469 -2.51 10.18 -14.24
CA THR A 469 -1.71 10.00 -15.46
C THR A 469 -0.25 9.75 -15.13
N ALA A 470 0.41 8.90 -15.91
CA ALA A 470 1.86 8.72 -15.88
C ALA A 470 2.48 9.73 -16.85
N ALA A 471 3.00 10.81 -16.31
CA ALA A 471 3.55 11.95 -17.06
C ALA A 471 2.69 12.52 -18.21
N LYS A 472 1.34 12.42 -18.13
CA LYS A 472 0.40 12.74 -19.22
C LYS A 472 0.56 11.90 -20.50
N PHE A 473 1.39 10.84 -20.48
CA PHE A 473 1.53 9.92 -21.61
C PHE A 473 0.40 8.89 -21.64
N CYS A 474 0.07 8.31 -20.48
CA CYS A 474 -1.01 7.34 -20.35
C CYS A 474 -1.78 7.52 -19.03
N PHE A 475 -3.01 7.03 -18.99
CA PHE A 475 -3.78 6.92 -17.75
C PHE A 475 -3.30 5.72 -16.94
N VAL A 476 -3.29 5.86 -15.62
CA VAL A 476 -2.97 4.76 -14.71
C VAL A 476 -4.27 4.03 -14.39
N ASP A 477 -4.62 3.07 -15.23
CA ASP A 477 -5.81 2.24 -15.10
C ASP A 477 -5.55 0.76 -15.44
N MET A 478 -6.56 -0.08 -15.16
CA MET A 478 -6.44 -1.52 -15.35
C MET A 478 -6.30 -1.93 -16.81
N GLU A 479 -6.82 -1.14 -17.74
CA GLU A 479 -6.67 -1.39 -19.17
C GLU A 479 -5.21 -1.26 -19.58
N GLN A 480 -4.51 -0.20 -19.12
CA GLN A 480 -3.09 -0.04 -19.39
C GLN A 480 -2.24 -1.11 -18.72
N PHE A 481 -2.58 -1.53 -17.48
CA PHE A 481 -1.90 -2.66 -16.85
C PHE A 481 -2.04 -3.94 -17.68
N GLY A 482 -3.25 -4.24 -18.15
CA GLY A 482 -3.51 -5.40 -19.03
C GLY A 482 -2.72 -5.33 -20.34
N ALA A 483 -2.58 -4.14 -20.94
CA ALA A 483 -1.77 -3.94 -22.14
C ALA A 483 -0.27 -4.20 -21.88
N VAL A 484 0.28 -3.71 -20.76
CA VAL A 484 1.67 -3.99 -20.36
C VAL A 484 1.88 -5.48 -20.10
N CYS A 485 0.91 -6.15 -19.45
CA CYS A 485 0.92 -7.59 -19.27
C CYS A 485 1.02 -8.34 -20.61
N ALA A 486 0.18 -7.95 -21.57
CA ALA A 486 0.10 -8.61 -22.87
C ALA A 486 1.35 -8.40 -23.75
N ILE A 487 2.08 -7.29 -23.59
CA ILE A 487 3.32 -7.03 -24.34
C ILE A 487 4.47 -7.90 -23.81
N SER A 488 4.41 -8.31 -22.56
CA SER A 488 5.52 -8.98 -21.87
C SER A 488 5.35 -10.50 -21.76
N LEU A 489 4.15 -11.01 -22.06
CA LEU A 489 3.84 -12.42 -22.27
C LEU A 489 4.08 -12.77 -23.74
#